data_AF-C3ZVB3-F1
#
_entry.id   AF-C3ZVB3-F1
#
_cell.length_a   1.000
_cell.length_b   1.000
_cell.length_c   1.000
_cell.angle_alpha   90.00
_cell.angle_beta   90.00
_cell.angle_gamma   90.00
#
_symmetry.space_group_name_H-M   'P 1'
#
loop_
_entity.id
_entity.type
_entity.pdbx_description
1 polymer ?
#
loop_
_entity_poly.entity_id
_entity_poly.type
_entity_poly.pdbx_seq_one_letter_code
_entity_poly.pdbx_strand_id
1 'polypeptide(L)'
;MAVKRPTFKLVLLGEVGVGKTSLFVRLKDDTFLEDTKASIGVDFCETLVKVEGEEVRLCIWDTAGVERFRTMTQGYYRHADAALLVYSLADSASLRLLTSWARE
;
A
#
# COMPACT_ATOMS: atom_id res chain seq x y z
N MET A 1 22.02 -23.50 6.34
CA MET A 1 21.76 -22.18 6.94
C MET A 1 20.63 -21.52 6.15
N ALA A 2 19.59 -21.01 6.80
CA ALA A 2 18.56 -20.25 6.10
C ALA A 2 19.16 -18.89 5.66
N VAL A 3 19.04 -18.56 4.38
CA VAL A 3 19.46 -17.25 3.86
C VAL A 3 18.52 -16.20 4.47
N LYS A 4 19.06 -15.33 5.34
CA LYS A 4 18.29 -14.23 5.92
C LYS A 4 18.17 -13.12 4.88
N ARG A 5 16.99 -13.01 4.27
CA ARG A 5 16.68 -11.94 3.32
C ARG A 5 16.29 -10.67 4.10
N PRO A 6 16.71 -9.46 3.66
CA PRO A 6 16.22 -8.23 4.25
C PRO A 6 14.70 -8.12 4.05
N THR A 7 14.02 -7.57 5.05
CA THR A 7 12.55 -7.40 5.04
C THR A 7 12.24 -5.93 5.13
N PHE A 8 11.35 -5.44 4.24
CA PHE A 8 10.88 -4.06 4.27
C PHE A 8 9.36 -4.02 4.33
N LYS A 9 8.85 -3.10 5.15
CA LYS A 9 7.43 -2.81 5.30
C LYS A 9 7.04 -1.60 4.46
N LEU A 10 6.15 -1.84 3.51
CA LEU A 10 5.54 -0.84 2.63
C LEU A 10 4.05 -0.67 2.98
N VAL A 11 3.61 0.57 3.17
CA VAL A 11 2.19 0.88 3.38
C VAL A 11 1.66 1.70 2.21
N LEU A 12 0.50 1.33 1.68
CA LEU A 12 -0.19 2.07 0.61
C LEU A 12 -1.17 3.07 1.22
N LEU A 13 -1.08 4.34 0.82
CA LEU A 13 -1.85 5.46 1.37
C LEU A 13 -2.50 6.30 0.26
N GLY A 14 -3.62 6.95 0.55
CA GLY A 14 -4.37 7.77 -0.40
C GLY A 14 -5.88 7.52 -0.33
N GLU A 15 -6.65 8.34 -1.04
CA GLU A 15 -8.13 8.31 -1.00
C GLU A 15 -8.75 6.99 -1.50
N VAL A 16 -10.02 6.76 -1.20
CA VAL A 16 -10.78 5.64 -1.76
C VAL A 16 -10.81 5.73 -3.28
N GLY A 17 -10.67 4.60 -3.97
CA GLY A 17 -10.85 4.54 -5.43
C GLY A 17 -9.65 5.03 -6.26
N VAL A 18 -8.56 5.47 -5.64
CA VAL A 18 -7.34 5.91 -6.35
C VAL A 18 -6.50 4.75 -6.92
N GLY A 19 -6.86 3.49 -6.63
CA GLY A 19 -6.20 2.30 -7.19
C GLY A 19 -5.17 1.61 -6.28
N LYS A 20 -5.13 1.90 -4.97
CA LYS A 20 -4.23 1.22 -4.01
C LYS A 20 -4.38 -0.30 -4.04
N THR A 21 -5.60 -0.80 -3.95
CA THR A 21 -5.91 -2.23 -4.00
C THR A 21 -5.52 -2.86 -5.33
N SER A 22 -5.70 -2.14 -6.45
CA SER A 22 -5.27 -2.61 -7.77
C SER A 22 -3.75 -2.76 -7.85
N LEU A 23 -2.99 -1.81 -7.28
CA LEU A 23 -1.53 -1.91 -7.17
C LEU A 23 -1.10 -3.05 -6.26
N PHE A 24 -1.77 -3.21 -5.11
CA PHE A 24 -1.53 -4.31 -4.17
C PHE A 24 -1.72 -5.67 -4.82
N VAL A 25 -2.85 -5.89 -5.51
CA VAL A 25 -3.13 -7.14 -6.23
C VAL A 25 -2.13 -7.37 -7.36
N ARG A 26 -1.76 -6.33 -8.11
CA ARG A 26 -0.73 -6.45 -9.15
C ARG A 26 0.62 -6.87 -8.57
N LEU A 27 1.04 -6.30 -7.45
CA LEU A 27 2.31 -6.65 -6.80
C LEU A 27 2.30 -8.06 -6.20
N LYS A 28 1.14 -8.51 -5.73
CA LYS A 28 0.98 -9.80 -5.06
C LYS A 28 0.81 -10.96 -6.05
N ASP A 29 -0.11 -10.81 -7.00
CA ASP A 29 -0.64 -11.91 -7.82
C ASP A 29 -0.34 -11.72 -9.32
N ASP A 30 0.36 -10.64 -9.72
CA ASP A 30 0.58 -10.23 -11.12
C ASP A 30 -0.71 -10.20 -11.98
N THR A 31 -1.80 -9.77 -11.36
CA THR A 31 -3.11 -9.63 -12.01
C THR A 31 -3.68 -8.24 -11.83
N PHE A 32 -4.66 -7.90 -12.66
CA PHE A 32 -5.45 -6.68 -12.52
C PHE A 32 -6.92 -7.05 -12.51
N LEU A 33 -7.65 -6.61 -11.50
CA LEU A 33 -9.07 -6.82 -11.37
C LEU A 33 -9.78 -5.58 -11.89
N GLU A 34 -10.64 -5.74 -12.91
CA GLU A 34 -11.43 -4.64 -13.47
C GLU A 34 -12.43 -4.10 -12.44
N ASP A 35 -13.03 -4.99 -11.64
CA ASP A 35 -13.95 -4.65 -10.56
C ASP A 35 -13.32 -4.90 -9.19
N THR A 36 -12.75 -3.86 -8.58
CA THR A 36 -12.33 -3.88 -7.18
C THR A 36 -13.37 -3.22 -6.30
N LYS A 37 -13.87 -3.95 -5.29
CA LYS A 37 -14.68 -3.35 -4.21
C LYS A 37 -13.78 -2.50 -3.32
N ALA A 38 -14.34 -1.47 -2.68
CA ALA A 38 -13.60 -0.66 -1.71
C ALA A 38 -13.08 -1.55 -0.56
N SER A 39 -11.79 -1.44 -0.23
CA SER A 39 -11.20 -2.18 0.89
C SER A 39 -11.91 -1.82 2.20
N ILE A 40 -12.30 -2.85 2.94
CA ILE A 40 -12.85 -2.71 4.29
C ILE A 40 -11.73 -3.09 5.25
N GLY A 41 -11.12 -2.08 5.89
CA GLY A 41 -10.00 -2.30 6.82
C GLY A 41 -8.63 -2.30 6.13
N VAL A 42 -7.78 -3.27 6.46
CA VAL A 42 -6.40 -3.35 5.98
C VAL A 42 -6.09 -4.76 5.51
N ASP A 43 -5.61 -4.89 4.27
CA ASP A 43 -5.12 -6.14 3.70
C ASP A 43 -3.60 -6.21 3.76
N PHE A 44 -3.06 -7.42 3.83
CA PHE A 44 -1.63 -7.67 3.99
C PHE A 44 -1.15 -8.78 3.06
N CYS A 45 0.03 -8.61 2.47
CA CYS A 45 0.75 -9.68 1.79
C CYS A 45 2.26 -9.59 2.01
N GLU A 46 2.94 -10.72 1.84
CA GLU A 46 4.38 -10.77 1.70
C GLU A 46 4.73 -11.32 0.33
N THR A 47 5.70 -10.69 -0.32
CA THR A 47 6.23 -11.12 -1.61
C THR A 47 7.74 -11.03 -1.60
N LEU A 48 8.38 -11.82 -2.46
CA LEU A 48 9.82 -11.77 -2.69
C LEU A 48 10.07 -11.03 -3.99
N VAL A 49 10.82 -9.94 -3.91
CA VAL A 49 11.21 -9.12 -5.07
C VAL A 49 12.71 -9.19 -5.26
N LYS A 50 13.16 -9.17 -6.51
CA LYS A 50 14.58 -9.13 -6.85
C LYS A 50 14.98 -7.69 -7.18
N VAL A 51 15.86 -7.12 -6.37
CA VAL A 51 16.37 -5.75 -6.53
C VAL A 51 17.89 -5.84 -6.66
N GLU A 52 18.45 -5.33 -7.76
CA GLU A 52 19.91 -5.32 -8.00
C GLU A 52 20.60 -6.70 -7.88
N GLY A 53 19.85 -7.78 -8.14
CA GLY A 53 20.37 -9.15 -8.01
C GLY A 53 20.09 -9.82 -6.67
N GLU A 54 19.69 -9.06 -5.65
CA GLU A 54 19.38 -9.57 -4.31
C GLU A 54 17.87 -9.85 -4.14
N GLU A 55 17.53 -10.93 -3.44
CA GLU A 55 16.15 -11.22 -3.07
C GLU A 55 15.79 -10.54 -1.75
N VAL A 56 14.75 -9.72 -1.80
CA VAL A 56 14.25 -8.93 -0.68
C VAL A 56 12.83 -9.37 -0.37
N ARG A 57 12.48 -9.47 0.93
CA ARG A 57 11.10 -9.67 1.35
C ARG A 57 10.41 -8.31 1.47
N LEU A 58 9.37 -8.12 0.68
CA LEU A 58 8.51 -6.95 0.77
C LEU A 58 7.19 -7.34 1.45
N CYS A 59 6.92 -6.72 2.58
CA CYS A 59 5.69 -6.85 3.33
C CYS A 59 4.82 -5.61 2.98
N ILE A 60 3.65 -5.81 2.40
CA ILE A 60 2.81 -4.74 1.86
C ILE A 60 1.48 -4.69 2.62
N TRP A 61 1.06 -3.48 2.99
CA TRP A 61 -0.24 -3.20 3.61
C TRP A 61 -1.09 -2.33 2.69
N ASP A 62 -2.22 -2.85 2.19
CA ASP A 62 -3.26 -2.06 1.52
C ASP A 62 -4.22 -1.50 2.56
N THR A 63 -4.46 -0.20 2.53
CA THR A 63 -5.30 0.48 3.52
C THR A 63 -6.62 0.93 2.91
N ALA A 64 -7.70 0.85 3.68
CA ALA A 64 -8.94 1.51 3.33
C ALA A 64 -8.72 3.04 3.32
N GLY A 65 -8.81 3.63 2.14
CA GLY A 65 -8.67 5.09 1.94
C GLY A 65 -9.85 5.92 2.49
N VAL A 66 -10.70 5.34 3.34
CA VAL A 66 -11.89 6.01 3.89
C VAL A 66 -11.48 6.72 5.17
N GLU A 67 -11.75 8.02 5.25
CA GLU A 67 -11.39 8.88 6.39
C GLU A 67 -11.92 8.36 7.74
N ARG A 68 -13.04 7.62 7.72
CA ARG A 68 -13.68 7.01 8.90
C ARG A 68 -12.83 5.93 9.58
N PHE A 69 -11.79 5.43 8.92
CA PHE A 69 -10.87 4.43 9.45
C PHE A 69 -9.49 4.97 9.82
N ARG A 70 -9.18 6.27 9.60
CA ARG A 70 -7.87 6.88 9.89
C ARG A 70 -7.33 6.55 11.29
N THR A 71 -8.19 6.56 12.31
CA THR A 71 -7.79 6.21 13.70
C THR A 71 -7.41 4.73 13.86
N MET A 72 -8.01 3.82 13.09
CA MET A 72 -7.62 2.40 13.08
C MET A 72 -6.35 2.18 12.23
N THR A 73 -6.10 3.03 11.22
CA THR A 73 -4.95 2.90 10.31
C THR A 73 -3.60 3.25 10.97
N GLN A 74 -3.59 4.11 12.02
CA GLN A 74 -2.36 4.54 12.71
C GLN A 74 -1.49 3.37 13.22
N GLY A 75 -2.11 2.28 13.67
CA GLY A 75 -1.37 1.09 14.12
C GLY A 75 -0.57 0.42 12.99
N TYR A 76 -1.05 0.53 11.76
CA TYR A 76 -0.42 -0.07 10.58
C TYR A 76 0.72 0.77 10.03
N TYR A 77 0.74 2.09 10.28
CA TYR A 77 1.83 2.98 9.88
C TYR A 77 3.10 2.76 10.69
N ARG A 78 2.95 2.33 11.95
CA ARG A 78 4.07 2.21 12.87
C ARG A 78 5.14 1.24 12.32
N HIS A 79 6.40 1.67 12.37
CA HIS A 79 7.55 0.92 11.87
C HIS A 79 7.50 0.62 10.37
N ALA A 80 6.77 1.41 9.57
CA ALA A 80 6.90 1.32 8.13
C ALA A 80 8.27 1.84 7.67
N ASP A 81 8.91 1.08 6.80
CA ASP A 81 10.17 1.48 6.16
C ASP A 81 9.91 2.44 4.99
N ALA A 82 8.75 2.30 4.34
CA ALA A 82 8.31 3.16 3.25
C ALA A 82 6.79 3.31 3.19
N ALA A 83 6.33 4.41 2.60
CA ALA A 83 4.94 4.67 2.27
C ALA A 83 4.80 5.00 0.78
N LEU A 84 3.81 4.40 0.10
CA LEU A 84 3.43 4.74 -1.26
C LEU A 84 2.16 5.59 -1.24
N LEU A 85 2.30 6.86 -1.59
CA LEU A 85 1.19 7.82 -1.71
C LEU A 85 0.58 7.71 -3.11
N VAL A 86 -0.69 7.30 -3.19
CA VAL A 86 -1.38 7.01 -4.44
C VAL A 86 -2.52 8.00 -4.67
N TYR A 87 -2.61 8.53 -5.88
CA TYR A 87 -3.67 9.42 -6.32
C TYR A 87 -4.12 9.06 -7.74
N SER A 88 -5.29 9.53 -8.14
CA SER A 88 -5.84 9.31 -9.48
C SER A 88 -5.64 10.54 -10.37
N LEU A 89 -5.13 10.35 -11.59
CA LEU A 89 -5.06 11.42 -12.60
C LEU A 89 -6.45 11.92 -13.02
N ALA A 90 -7.48 11.09 -12.89
CA ALA A 90 -8.87 11.47 -13.18
C ALA A 90 -9.50 12.30 -12.05
N ASP A 91 -8.88 12.34 -10.87
CA ASP A 91 -9.35 13.12 -9.72
C ASP A 91 -8.22 13.99 -9.13
N SER A 92 -8.17 15.24 -9.58
CA SER A 92 -7.19 16.22 -9.07
C SER A 92 -7.32 16.50 -7.57
N ALA A 93 -8.47 16.23 -6.93
CA ALA A 93 -8.63 16.42 -5.50
C ALA A 93 -7.82 15.38 -4.72
N SER A 94 -7.78 14.13 -5.18
CA SER A 94 -6.98 13.06 -4.58
C SER A 94 -5.48 13.42 -4.48
N LEU A 95 -4.92 14.14 -5.46
CA LEU A 95 -3.55 14.64 -5.41
C LEU A 95 -3.35 15.67 -4.30
N ARG A 96 -4.26 16.65 -4.18
CA ARG A 96 -4.16 17.70 -3.15
C ARG A 96 -4.22 17.11 -1.74
N LEU A 97 -5.03 16.07 -1.56
CA LEU A 97 -5.19 15.35 -0.30
C LEU A 97 -3.94 14.52 0.08
N LEU A 98 -3.01 14.22 -0.83
CA LEU A 98 -1.77 13.54 -0.44
C LEU A 98 -0.96 14.31 0.61
N THR A 99 -1.11 15.64 0.67
CA THR A 99 -0.45 16.46 1.69
C THR A 99 -0.95 16.15 3.10
N SER A 100 -2.24 15.79 3.28
CA SER A 100 -2.74 15.36 4.59
C SER A 100 -2.25 13.97 4.94
N TRP A 101 -2.20 13.05 3.97
CA TRP A 101 -1.65 11.70 4.17
C TRP A 101 -0.16 11.72 4.54
N ALA A 102 0.62 12.65 3.98
CA ALA A 102 2.04 12.79 4.30
C ALA A 102 2.33 13.43 5.68
N ARG A 103 1.34 14.11 6.27
CA ARG A 103 1.44 14.72 7.60
C ARG A 103 0.96 13.79 8.72
N GLU A 104 0.24 12.74 8.36
CA GLU A 104 -0.22 11.67 9.27
C GLU A 104 0.95 10.80 9.74
#